data_AF-A0A2N5J307-F1
#
_entry.id   AF-A0A2N5J307-F1
#
_cell.length_a   1.000
_cell.length_b   1.000
_cell.length_c   1.000
_cell.angle_alpha   90.00
_cell.angle_beta   90.00
_cell.angle_gamma   90.00
#
_symmetry.space_group_name_H-M   'P 1'
#
loop_
_entity.id
_entity.type
_entity.pdbx_description
1 polymer ?
#
loop_
_entity_poly.entity_id
_entity_poly.type
_entity_poly.pdbx_seq_one_letter_code
_entity_poly.pdbx_strand_id
1 'polypeptide(L)'
;MNQMPVEHVRRIAVTRTSADGVVSHTEVRITETRVVDVDPAADADRDLRDMGECFDPATCCSEREQAMIAALRAYLRPEAAPECLRMRVKACLDHCCGEQ
;
A
#
# COMPACT_ATOMS: atom_id res chain seq x y z
N MET A 1 -27.86 -5.70 -13.79
CA MET A 1 -27.40 -5.18 -12.50
C MET A 1 -27.41 -6.33 -11.51
N ASN A 2 -26.25 -6.98 -11.33
CA ASN A 2 -26.10 -8.08 -10.37
C ASN A 2 -25.53 -7.48 -9.08
N GLN A 3 -26.33 -7.48 -8.03
CA GLN A 3 -25.93 -7.00 -6.71
C GLN A 3 -25.19 -8.11 -5.98
N MET A 4 -23.92 -7.87 -5.65
CA MET A 4 -23.12 -8.79 -4.85
C MET A 4 -22.90 -8.21 -3.46
N PRO A 5 -23.25 -8.92 -2.38
CA PRO A 5 -22.88 -8.52 -1.04
C PRO A 5 -21.37 -8.75 -0.84
N VAL A 6 -20.65 -7.70 -0.45
CA VAL A 6 -19.23 -7.72 -0.12
C VAL A 6 -19.08 -7.39 1.37
N GLU A 7 -18.33 -8.23 2.08
CA GLU A 7 -18.01 -8.02 3.49
C GLU A 7 -16.68 -7.27 3.63
N HIS A 8 -16.71 -6.11 4.27
CA HIS A 8 -15.53 -5.34 4.66
C HIS A 8 -15.26 -5.56 6.14
N VAL A 9 -14.11 -6.15 6.47
CA VAL A 9 -13.69 -6.41 7.86
C VAL A 9 -12.56 -5.45 8.25
N ARG A 10 -12.76 -4.67 9.32
CA ARG A 10 -11.73 -3.82 9.93
C ARG A 10 -11.39 -4.33 11.32
N ARG A 11 -10.10 -4.33 11.66
CA ARG A 11 -9.58 -4.82 12.95
C ARG A 11 -8.77 -3.72 13.62
N ILE A 12 -9.15 -3.36 14.84
CA ILE A 12 -8.43 -2.40 15.67
C ILE A 12 -7.92 -3.16 16.89
N ALA A 13 -6.60 -3.21 17.07
CA ALA A 13 -5.96 -3.82 18.23
C ALA A 13 -5.28 -2.71 19.05
N VAL A 14 -5.71 -2.55 20.29
CA VAL A 14 -5.17 -1.57 21.24
C VAL A 14 -4.51 -2.32 22.37
N THR A 15 -3.21 -2.09 22.56
CA THR A 15 -2.48 -2.58 23.73
C THR A 15 -2.16 -1.38 24.60
N ARG A 16 -2.61 -1.41 25.86
CA ARG A 16 -2.37 -0.35 26.83
C ARG A 16 -1.68 -0.95 28.06
N THR A 17 -0.65 -0.25 28.54
CA THR A 17 0.03 -0.60 29.80
C THR A 17 -0.36 0.43 30.86
N SER A 18 -0.90 -0.02 31.99
CA SER A 18 -1.18 0.83 33.16
C SER A 18 0.12 1.19 33.89
N ALA A 19 0.09 2.25 34.68
CA ALA A 19 1.22 2.66 35.52
C ALA A 19 1.69 1.55 36.48
N ASP A 20 0.78 0.66 36.87
CA ASP A 20 1.04 -0.49 37.74
C ASP A 20 1.64 -1.70 37.00
N GLY A 21 2.04 -1.54 35.73
CA GLY A 21 2.66 -2.58 34.91
C GLY A 21 1.68 -3.59 34.28
N VAL A 22 0.38 -3.48 34.58
CA VAL A 22 -0.66 -4.32 33.97
C VAL A 22 -0.83 -3.97 32.50
N VAL A 23 -0.70 -4.96 31.61
CA VAL A 23 -0.94 -4.81 30.17
C VAL A 23 -2.36 -5.29 29.85
N SER A 24 -3.18 -4.41 29.28
CA SER A 24 -4.50 -4.71 28.75
C SER A 24 -4.48 -4.73 27.22
N HIS A 25 -5.02 -5.78 26.62
CA HIS A 25 -5.21 -5.91 25.19
C HIS A 25 -6.70 -5.82 24.86
N THR A 26 -7.07 -4.93 23.95
CA THR A 26 -8.44 -4.73 23.48
C THR A 26 -8.46 -4.87 21.97
N GLU A 27 -9.28 -5.80 21.48
CA GLU A 27 -9.48 -6.01 20.06
C GLU A 27 -10.91 -5.65 19.68
N VAL A 28 -11.06 -4.81 18.65
CA VAL A 28 -12.34 -4.45 18.06
C VAL A 28 -12.37 -4.94 16.62
N ARG A 29 -13.35 -5.78 16.29
CA ARG A 29 -13.61 -6.24 14.93
C ARG A 29 -14.91 -5.61 14.44
N ILE A 30 -14.80 -4.83 13.37
CA ILE A 30 -15.92 -4.14 12.73
C ILE A 30 -16.17 -4.85 11.40
N THR A 31 -17.34 -5.45 11.25
CA THR A 31 -17.77 -6.08 10.00
C THR A 31 -18.88 -5.24 9.39
N GLU A 32 -18.66 -4.75 8.17
CA GLU A 32 -19.63 -3.98 7.40
C GLU A 32 -19.97 -4.75 6.12
N THR A 33 -21.24 -5.02 5.87
CA THR A 33 -21.70 -5.64 4.63
C THR A 33 -22.19 -4.55 3.68
N ARG A 34 -21.55 -4.44 2.51
CA ARG A 34 -21.94 -3.49 1.46
C ARG A 34 -22.49 -4.26 0.27
N VAL A 35 -23.56 -3.75 -0.33
CA VAL A 35 -24.06 -4.29 -1.60
C VAL A 35 -23.42 -3.47 -2.71
N VAL A 36 -22.71 -4.14 -3.62
CA VAL A 36 -22.11 -3.50 -4.78
C VAL A 36 -22.77 -3.97 -6.06
N ASP A 37 -23.10 -3.02 -6.94
CA ASP A 37 -23.46 -3.32 -8.31
C ASP A 37 -22.19 -3.71 -9.07
N VAL A 38 -22.13 -4.96 -9.52
CA VAL A 38 -21.03 -5.45 -10.37
C VAL A 38 -21.49 -5.35 -11.82
N ASP A 39 -20.95 -4.37 -12.54
CA ASP A 39 -21.00 -4.33 -14.00
C ASP A 39 -19.67 -4.91 -14.53
N PRO A 40 -19.67 -6.09 -15.17
CA PRO A 40 -18.45 -6.82 -15.52
C PRO A 40 -17.58 -6.14 -16.59
N ALA A 41 -18.02 -5.00 -17.15
CA ALA A 41 -17.24 -4.17 -18.07
C ALA A 41 -16.51 -3.00 -17.38
N ALA A 42 -16.76 -2.77 -16.09
CA ALA A 42 -16.24 -1.62 -15.34
C ALA A 42 -15.07 -1.95 -14.40
N ASP A 43 -14.67 -3.22 -14.26
CA ASP A 43 -13.69 -3.67 -13.26
C ASP A 43 -12.27 -3.11 -13.46
N ALA A 44 -11.91 -2.61 -14.64
CA ALA A 44 -10.64 -1.89 -14.84
C ALA A 44 -10.70 -0.40 -14.45
N ASP A 45 -11.89 0.18 -14.38
CA ASP A 45 -12.13 1.61 -14.13
C ASP A 45 -12.63 1.88 -12.70
N ARG A 46 -13.04 0.83 -11.98
CA ARG A 46 -13.64 0.91 -10.65
C ARG A 46 -12.61 1.16 -9.54
N ASP A 47 -11.40 0.60 -9.65
CA ASP A 47 -10.27 0.93 -8.75
C ASP A 47 -9.82 2.39 -8.88
N LEU A 48 -10.10 3.04 -10.01
CA LEU A 48 -9.78 4.46 -10.25
C LEU A 48 -10.88 5.41 -9.75
N ARG A 49 -12.14 4.95 -9.63
CA ARG A 49 -13.30 5.79 -9.27
C ARG A 49 -13.72 5.70 -7.80
N ASP A 50 -13.33 4.66 -7.05
CA ASP A 50 -13.65 4.50 -5.61
C ASP A 50 -12.59 5.09 -4.66
N MET A 51 -11.47 5.60 -5.20
CA MET A 51 -10.57 6.48 -4.45
C MET A 51 -11.13 7.90 -4.45
N GLY A 52 -11.98 8.23 -3.47
CA GLY A 52 -12.22 9.62 -3.10
C GLY A 52 -10.89 10.38 -3.05
N GLU A 53 -10.85 11.56 -3.67
CA GLU A 53 -9.69 12.48 -3.82
C GLU A 53 -8.34 11.83 -3.45
N CYS A 54 -7.73 11.11 -4.39
CA CYS A 54 -6.38 10.58 -4.22
C CYS A 54 -5.47 11.66 -3.63
N PHE A 55 -4.67 11.31 -2.61
CA PHE A 55 -3.71 12.25 -2.04
C PHE A 55 -2.78 12.78 -3.13
N ASP A 56 -2.95 14.05 -3.46
CA ASP A 56 -2.09 14.76 -4.40
C ASP A 56 -1.12 15.66 -3.61
N PRO A 57 0.18 15.32 -3.58
CA PRO A 57 1.18 16.14 -2.90
C PRO A 57 1.19 17.60 -3.37
N ALA A 58 0.76 17.89 -4.60
CA ALA A 58 0.74 19.26 -5.12
C ALA A 58 -0.34 20.13 -4.45
N THR A 59 -1.45 19.53 -4.00
CA THR A 59 -2.58 20.26 -3.38
C THR A 59 -2.67 20.07 -1.88
N CYS A 60 -2.13 18.96 -1.33
CA CYS A 60 -2.23 18.62 0.08
C CYS A 60 -1.00 19.02 0.93
N CYS A 61 0.13 19.38 0.32
CA CYS A 61 1.39 19.62 1.03
C CYS A 61 1.91 21.04 0.86
N SER A 62 2.61 21.52 1.89
CA SER A 62 3.44 22.74 1.82
C SER A 62 4.65 22.56 0.90
N GLU A 63 5.25 23.66 0.43
CA GLU A 63 6.46 23.63 -0.42
C GLU A 63 7.60 22.83 0.21
N ARG A 64 7.78 22.93 1.52
CA ARG A 64 8.80 22.17 2.26
C ARG A 64 8.55 20.66 2.21
N GLU A 65 7.29 20.24 2.40
CA GLU A 65 6.91 18.83 2.34
C GLU A 65 7.02 18.29 0.91
N GLN A 66 6.62 19.07 -0.09
CA GLN A 66 6.78 18.72 -1.49
C GLN A 66 8.27 18.51 -1.84
N ALA A 67 9.15 19.41 -1.39
CA ALA A 67 10.59 19.28 -1.59
C ALA A 67 11.17 18.03 -0.91
N MET A 68 10.70 17.71 0.30
CA MET A 68 11.10 16.49 1.02
C MET A 68 10.63 15.23 0.28
N ILE A 69 9.38 15.20 -0.18
CA ILE A 69 8.82 14.10 -0.96
C ILE A 69 9.61 13.90 -2.25
N ALA A 70 9.95 14.98 -2.96
CA ALA A 70 10.76 14.93 -4.17
C ALA A 70 12.15 14.31 -3.91
N ALA A 71 12.82 14.74 -2.85
CA ALA A 71 14.13 14.19 -2.46
C ALA A 71 14.04 12.69 -2.12
N LEU A 72 13.02 12.28 -1.36
CA LEU A 72 12.78 10.87 -1.02
C LEU A 72 12.48 10.03 -2.25
N ARG A 73 11.67 10.55 -3.18
CA ARG A 73 11.37 9.85 -4.44
C ARG A 73 12.63 9.63 -5.27
N ALA A 74 13.48 10.65 -5.42
CA ALA A 74 14.74 10.52 -6.14
C ALA A 74 15.66 9.47 -5.52
N TYR A 75 15.68 9.37 -4.20
CA TYR A 75 16.49 8.38 -3.49
C TYR A 75 15.93 6.95 -3.59
N LEU A 76 14.62 6.79 -3.40
CA LEU A 76 13.96 5.48 -3.34
C LEU A 76 13.63 4.90 -4.72
N ARG A 77 13.44 5.76 -5.73
CA ARG A 77 13.05 5.40 -7.10
C ARG A 77 14.02 6.04 -8.09
N PRO A 78 15.29 5.59 -8.11
CA PRO A 78 16.25 6.10 -9.07
C PRO A 78 15.82 5.74 -10.51
N GLU A 79 16.07 6.66 -11.45
CA GLU A 79 15.77 6.48 -12.89
C GLU A 79 16.46 5.24 -13.48
N ALA A 80 17.65 4.91 -12.97
CA ALA A 80 18.40 3.74 -13.37
C ALA A 80 18.74 2.86 -12.17
N ALA A 81 18.70 1.55 -12.38
CA ALA A 81 19.14 0.58 -11.39
C ALA A 81 20.63 0.81 -11.05
N PRO A 82 21.01 0.84 -9.75
CA PRO A 82 22.40 0.93 -9.34
C PRO A 82 23.27 -0.18 -9.94
N GLU A 83 24.52 0.14 -10.26
CA GLU A 83 25.44 -0.82 -10.90
C GLU A 83 25.68 -2.06 -10.03
N CYS A 84 25.79 -1.89 -8.71
CA CYS A 84 25.93 -3.00 -7.78
C CYS A 84 24.74 -3.98 -7.82
N LEU A 85 23.52 -3.48 -8.00
CA LEU A 85 22.33 -4.30 -8.17
C LEU A 85 22.39 -5.05 -9.50
N ARG A 86 22.70 -4.35 -10.58
CA ARG A 86 22.84 -4.95 -11.93
C ARG A 86 23.88 -6.06 -11.95
N MET A 87 25.05 -5.84 -11.34
CA MET A 87 26.10 -6.85 -11.23
C MET A 87 25.65 -8.08 -10.44
N ARG A 88 24.97 -7.88 -9.30
CA ARG A 88 24.45 -9.00 -8.49
C ARG A 88 23.41 -9.82 -9.22
N VAL A 89 22.49 -9.15 -9.92
CA VAL A 89 21.47 -9.82 -10.74
C VAL A 89 22.15 -10.61 -11.85
N LYS A 90 23.12 -10.01 -12.55
CA LYS A 90 23.90 -10.70 -13.58
C LYS A 90 24.62 -11.94 -13.02
N ALA A 91 25.35 -11.82 -11.91
CA ALA A 91 26.05 -12.95 -11.30
C ALA A 91 25.08 -14.06 -10.86
N CYS A 92 23.91 -13.71 -10.33
CA CYS A 92 22.87 -14.66 -9.98
C CYS A 92 22.36 -15.42 -11.21
N LEU A 93 22.02 -14.70 -12.28
CA LEU A 93 21.57 -15.31 -13.53
C LEU A 93 22.65 -16.17 -14.18
N ASP A 94 23.90 -15.70 -14.22
CA ASP A 94 25.03 -16.45 -14.76
C ASP A 94 25.26 -17.76 -13.96
N HIS A 95 25.10 -17.74 -12.64
CA HIS A 95 25.17 -18.94 -11.80
C HIS A 95 24.00 -19.90 -12.08
N CYS A 96 22.74 -19.41 -12.05
CA CYS A 96 21.57 -20.25 -12.27
C CYS A 96 21.47 -20.82 -13.70
N CYS A 97 22.03 -20.13 -14.70
CA CYS A 97 22.04 -20.58 -16.09
C CYS A 97 23.29 -21.37 -16.49
N GLY A 98 24.35 -21.34 -15.65
CA GLY A 98 25.60 -22.08 -15.86
C GLY A 98 25.63 -23.45 -15.18
N GLU A 99 24.68 -23.75 -14.29
CA GLU A 99 24.50 -25.11 -13.75
C GLU A 99 23.66 -25.96 -14.73
N GLN A 100 24.35 -26.56 -15.71
CA GLN A 100 23.87 -27.72 -16.48
C GLN A 100 24.86 -28.88 -16.31
#